data_AF-A0A830I0L6-F1
#
_entry.id   AF-A0A830I0L6-F1
#
_cell.length_a   1.000
_cell.length_b   1.000
_cell.length_c   1.000
_cell.angle_alpha   90.00
_cell.angle_beta   90.00
_cell.angle_gamma   90.00
#
_symmetry.space_group_name_H-M   'P 1'
#
loop_
_entity.id
_entity.type
_entity.pdbx_description
1 polymer ?
#
loop_
_entity_poly.entity_id
_entity_poly.type
_entity_poly.pdbx_seq_one_letter_code
_entity_poly.pdbx_strand_id
1 'polypeptide(L)'
;MFQLTASACSEQLCLPCGNPKACERNGSEDTKFKEMSSARARTCSDGTLGAWGAWDKTPAQASCNQGCSIAVHGHDVTEERTMYLEALPNNTCTAEEQTRSAQCQDGSIVPVGAWSGSYASSECVGGCGEAKYGQLHIETRLRYMEELASSECVSEVQTRQRLCGEAGAFGEWLAWSGENGYTYEHPLDPQPWGPYDGSYTFDACTPGCGSVSHGQQVSDERILYQAELPDGECVEEIQTRSKTCTAGVLDETWTV
;
A
#
# COMPACT_ATOMS: atom_id res chain seq x y z
N MET A 1 73.43 57.39 -35.42
CA MET A 1 73.13 56.92 -34.05
C MET A 1 71.61 56.88 -33.94
N PHE A 2 71.00 55.73 -34.24
CA PHE A 2 69.55 55.53 -34.10
C PHE A 2 69.28 55.06 -32.68
N GLN A 3 68.59 55.88 -31.88
CA GLN A 3 68.03 55.43 -30.60
C GLN A 3 66.83 54.53 -30.90
N LEU A 4 67.00 53.22 -30.72
CA LEU A 4 65.88 52.29 -30.62
C LEU A 4 65.25 52.49 -29.24
N THR A 5 64.02 52.99 -29.20
CA THR A 5 63.22 53.05 -27.99
C THR A 5 62.73 51.64 -27.63
N ALA A 6 62.94 51.25 -26.36
CA ALA A 6 62.56 49.95 -25.85
C ALA A 6 61.05 49.73 -25.98
N SER A 7 60.65 48.66 -26.67
CA SER A 7 59.26 48.19 -26.74
C SER A 7 59.00 47.19 -25.62
N ALA A 8 57.95 47.41 -24.83
CA ALA A 8 57.55 46.51 -23.76
C ALA A 8 56.73 45.33 -24.33
N CYS A 9 57.12 44.10 -24.03
CA CYS A 9 56.30 42.91 -24.32
C CYS A 9 55.40 42.62 -23.11
N SER A 10 54.08 42.54 -23.35
CA SER A 10 53.05 42.17 -22.37
C SER A 10 52.66 40.70 -22.54
N GLU A 11 52.57 39.96 -21.43
CA GLU A 11 52.02 38.59 -21.38
C GLU A 11 50.73 38.63 -20.56
N GLN A 12 49.60 38.25 -21.17
CA GLN A 12 48.29 38.16 -20.52
C GLN A 12 48.02 36.70 -20.15
N LEU A 13 47.79 36.44 -18.86
CA LEU A 13 47.35 35.14 -18.36
C LEU A 13 45.82 35.19 -18.20
N CYS A 14 45.09 34.60 -19.15
CA CYS A 14 43.68 34.28 -18.94
C CYS A 14 43.62 33.10 -17.97
N LEU A 15 43.20 33.34 -16.72
CA LEU A 15 42.96 32.25 -15.78
C LEU A 15 41.87 31.34 -16.36
N PRO A 16 42.14 30.05 -16.58
CA PRO A 16 41.13 29.14 -17.08
C PRO A 16 40.11 28.89 -15.95
N CYS A 17 38.93 29.46 -16.07
CA CYS A 17 37.76 28.83 -15.47
C CYS A 17 37.68 27.44 -16.09
N GLY A 18 37.81 26.39 -15.27
CA GLY A 18 37.84 25.01 -15.72
C GLY A 18 36.67 24.69 -16.65
N ASN A 19 37.01 24.14 -17.82
CA ASN A 19 36.15 23.65 -18.91
C ASN A 19 35.79 24.69 -20.01
N PRO A 20 36.58 24.79 -21.11
CA PRO A 20 36.32 25.72 -22.21
C PRO A 20 35.08 25.39 -23.07
N LYS A 21 34.29 24.36 -22.73
CA LYS A 21 33.06 23.99 -23.45
C LYS A 21 31.75 24.55 -22.88
N ALA A 22 31.79 25.37 -21.82
CA ALA A 22 30.58 25.95 -21.21
C ALA A 22 30.35 27.44 -21.52
N CYS A 23 31.22 28.09 -22.32
CA CYS A 23 31.07 29.50 -22.71
C CYS A 23 30.39 29.72 -24.07
N GLU A 24 29.55 28.79 -24.53
CA GLU A 24 28.54 29.10 -25.56
C GLU A 24 27.17 29.18 -24.88
N ARG A 25 26.86 30.33 -24.28
CA ARG A 25 25.46 30.72 -24.02
C ARG A 25 24.92 31.43 -25.25
N ASN A 26 23.94 30.78 -25.88
CA ASN A 26 22.89 31.45 -26.63
C ASN A 26 22.30 32.58 -25.78
N GLY A 27 22.02 33.70 -26.44
CA GLY A 27 21.90 35.02 -25.84
C GLY A 27 20.82 35.20 -24.78
N SER A 28 21.19 35.93 -23.74
CA SER A 28 20.36 36.98 -23.14
C SER A 28 21.32 38.07 -22.62
N GLU A 29 21.05 39.31 -23.00
CA GLU A 29 21.91 40.47 -22.84
C GLU A 29 22.19 40.83 -21.36
N ASP A 30 23.36 41.44 -21.15
CA ASP A 30 23.77 42.20 -19.95
C ASP A 30 24.17 41.47 -18.66
N THR A 31 25.13 40.54 -18.77
CA THR A 31 26.14 40.36 -17.70
C THR A 31 27.53 40.66 -18.25
N LYS A 32 28.00 41.90 -18.07
CA LYS A 32 29.41 42.26 -18.28
C LYS A 32 30.25 41.54 -17.22
N PHE A 33 30.75 40.36 -17.53
CA PHE A 33 31.88 39.80 -16.80
C PHE A 33 33.08 40.72 -17.03
N LYS A 34 33.47 41.47 -16.00
CA LYS A 34 34.66 42.31 -16.04
C LYS A 34 35.86 41.37 -16.04
N GLU A 35 36.44 41.12 -17.21
CA GLU A 35 37.68 40.35 -17.34
C GLU A 35 38.73 40.94 -16.40
N MET A 36 39.08 40.18 -15.35
CA MET A 36 40.23 40.48 -14.52
C MET A 36 41.47 39.96 -15.23
N SER A 37 42.00 40.75 -16.16
CA SER A 37 43.35 40.51 -16.69
C SER A 37 44.39 41.03 -15.69
N SER A 38 45.40 40.21 -15.41
CA SER A 38 46.66 40.65 -14.81
C SER A 38 47.74 40.57 -15.87
N ALA A 39 48.65 41.55 -15.83
CA ALA A 39 49.79 41.65 -16.71
C ALA A 39 51.07 41.79 -15.88
N ARG A 40 52.18 41.31 -16.44
CA ARG A 40 53.52 41.63 -15.94
C ARG A 40 54.38 42.07 -17.11
N ALA A 41 55.35 42.94 -16.83
CA ALA A 41 56.26 43.46 -17.83
C ALA A 41 57.70 43.02 -17.53
N ARG A 42 58.54 42.93 -18.55
CA ARG A 42 60.00 42.83 -18.42
C ARG A 42 60.67 43.85 -19.31
N THR A 43 61.86 44.29 -18.92
CA THR A 43 62.67 45.20 -19.72
C THR A 43 63.46 44.43 -20.77
N CYS A 44 63.69 45.05 -21.92
CA CYS A 44 64.61 44.56 -22.94
C CYS A 44 65.70 45.60 -23.12
N SER A 45 66.96 45.22 -22.84
CA SER A 45 68.13 46.07 -23.06
C SER A 45 69.15 45.29 -23.88
N ASP A 46 69.60 45.88 -24.98
CA ASP A 46 70.61 45.33 -25.90
C ASP A 46 70.31 43.90 -26.37
N GLY A 47 69.05 43.63 -26.71
CA GLY A 47 68.59 42.32 -27.21
C GLY A 47 68.49 41.24 -26.13
N THR A 48 68.79 41.57 -24.87
CA THR A 48 68.64 40.64 -23.75
C THR A 48 67.39 40.99 -22.93
N LEU A 49 66.53 40.00 -22.72
CA LEU A 49 65.32 40.15 -21.92
C LEU A 49 65.66 40.05 -20.44
N GLY A 50 65.30 41.08 -19.68
CA GLY A 50 65.41 41.10 -18.22
C GLY A 50 64.41 40.15 -17.55
N ALA A 51 64.53 40.02 -16.22
CA ALA A 51 63.58 39.26 -15.43
C ALA A 51 62.16 39.84 -15.55
N TRP A 52 61.16 38.96 -15.48
CA TRP A 52 59.77 39.40 -15.34
C TRP A 52 59.57 40.19 -14.04
N GLY A 53 58.89 41.33 -14.14
CA GLY A 53 58.37 42.05 -12.99
C GLY A 53 57.28 41.24 -12.27
N ALA A 54 56.92 41.71 -11.08
CA ALA A 54 55.75 41.19 -10.38
C ALA A 54 54.49 41.37 -11.22
N TRP A 55 53.52 40.47 -11.05
CA TRP A 55 52.18 40.66 -11.58
C TRP A 55 51.59 41.97 -11.05
N ASP A 56 50.98 42.76 -11.93
CA ASP A 56 50.36 44.04 -11.59
C ASP A 56 49.22 43.90 -10.57
N LYS A 57 48.65 42.69 -10.46
CA LYS A 57 47.59 42.32 -9.53
C LYS A 57 47.79 40.86 -9.11
N THR A 58 47.85 40.61 -7.80
CA THR A 58 47.55 39.28 -7.28
C THR A 58 46.06 39.03 -7.53
N PRO A 59 45.63 37.93 -8.18
CA PRO A 59 44.22 37.61 -8.27
C PRO A 59 43.61 37.66 -6.87
N ALA A 60 42.63 38.53 -6.65
CA ALA A 60 42.04 38.72 -5.33
C ALA A 60 41.31 37.46 -4.84
N GLN A 61 41.09 36.48 -5.72
CA GLN A 61 40.52 35.18 -5.39
C GLN A 61 41.33 34.06 -6.05
N ALA A 62 41.85 33.15 -5.22
CA ALA A 62 42.69 32.03 -5.63
C ALA A 62 41.90 30.86 -6.27
N SER A 63 40.57 30.91 -6.22
CA SER A 63 39.70 29.84 -6.72
C SER A 63 38.35 30.37 -7.17
N CYS A 64 37.87 29.90 -8.33
CA CYS A 64 36.48 30.03 -8.75
C CYS A 64 35.69 28.87 -8.14
N ASN A 65 34.76 29.15 -7.21
CA ASN A 65 33.81 28.14 -6.75
C ASN A 65 32.86 27.82 -7.91
N GLN A 66 32.87 26.59 -8.40
CA GLN A 66 32.19 26.17 -9.64
C GLN A 66 30.65 26.17 -9.57
N GLY A 67 30.06 26.78 -8.53
CA GLY A 67 28.63 26.66 -8.26
C GLY A 67 28.25 25.22 -7.89
N CYS A 68 26.96 24.93 -7.96
CA CYS A 68 26.36 23.72 -7.43
C CYS A 68 25.73 22.93 -8.58
N SER A 69 26.53 22.52 -9.58
CA SER A 69 26.17 21.76 -10.79
C SER A 69 25.05 22.36 -11.68
N ILE A 70 23.87 22.60 -11.10
CA ILE A 70 22.65 23.14 -11.70
C ILE A 70 22.50 24.66 -11.55
N ALA A 71 23.29 25.30 -10.67
CA ALA A 71 23.23 26.74 -10.42
C ALA A 71 24.62 27.32 -10.13
N VAL A 72 24.84 28.58 -10.53
CA VAL A 72 26.06 29.30 -10.18
C VAL A 72 25.96 29.80 -8.73
N HIS A 73 27.12 30.07 -8.10
CA HIS A 73 27.15 30.57 -6.72
C HIS A 73 26.27 31.81 -6.54
N GLY A 74 25.51 31.84 -5.44
CA GLY A 74 24.60 32.92 -5.08
C GLY A 74 23.23 32.88 -5.76
N HIS A 75 23.00 31.98 -6.72
CA HIS A 75 21.68 31.83 -7.34
C HIS A 75 20.74 30.98 -6.50
N ASP A 76 19.47 31.38 -6.53
CA ASP A 76 18.38 30.61 -5.97
C ASP A 76 18.06 29.40 -6.85
N VAL A 77 17.68 28.31 -6.19
CA VAL A 77 17.27 27.03 -6.75
C VAL A 77 15.95 26.65 -6.08
N THR A 78 15.02 26.11 -6.85
CA THR A 78 13.80 25.50 -6.30
C THR A 78 14.05 24.00 -6.15
N GLU A 79 13.89 23.48 -4.95
CA GLU A 79 13.83 22.05 -4.71
C GLU A 79 12.36 21.61 -4.68
N GLU A 80 12.08 20.42 -5.22
CA GLU A 80 10.75 19.82 -5.28
C GLU A 80 10.77 18.44 -4.63
N ARG A 81 9.66 18.05 -4.01
CA ARG A 81 9.43 16.69 -3.51
C ARG A 81 7.93 16.38 -3.48
N THR A 82 7.60 15.11 -3.67
CA THR A 82 6.25 14.60 -3.40
C THR A 82 6.19 14.08 -1.96
N MET A 83 5.23 14.55 -1.18
CA MET A 83 4.92 14.02 0.15
C MET A 83 3.50 13.49 0.19
N TYR A 84 3.20 12.61 1.15
CA TYR A 84 1.91 11.98 1.34
C TYR A 84 1.30 12.35 2.70
N LEU A 85 -0.03 12.47 2.73
CA LEU A 85 -0.77 12.83 3.94
C LEU A 85 -0.52 11.81 5.07
N GLU A 86 -0.55 10.52 4.72
CA GLU A 86 -0.33 9.39 5.62
C GLU A 86 0.49 8.32 4.91
N ALA A 87 1.31 7.58 5.66
CA ALA A 87 2.10 6.48 5.09
C ALA A 87 1.25 5.24 4.76
N LEU A 88 0.20 4.96 5.54
CA LEU A 88 -0.64 3.75 5.42
C LEU A 88 -2.14 4.10 5.54
N PRO A 89 -2.71 4.82 4.55
CA PRO A 89 -4.15 5.12 4.53
C PRO A 89 -4.99 3.85 4.30
N ASN A 90 -6.29 3.91 4.63
CA ASN A 90 -7.21 2.81 4.32
C ASN A 90 -7.42 2.64 2.80
N ASN A 91 -7.34 3.74 2.06
CA ASN A 91 -7.63 3.80 0.63
C ASN A 91 -6.36 4.19 -0.15
N THR A 92 -6.53 4.84 -1.30
CA THR A 92 -5.46 5.41 -2.11
C THR A 92 -4.66 6.47 -1.37
N CYS A 93 -3.37 6.55 -1.70
CA CYS A 93 -2.47 7.60 -1.23
C CYS A 93 -2.92 8.99 -1.72
N THR A 94 -2.96 9.95 -0.80
CA THR A 94 -3.14 11.37 -1.14
C THR A 94 -1.76 12.05 -1.14
N ALA A 95 -1.34 12.53 -2.31
CA ALA A 95 -0.04 13.17 -2.51
C ALA A 95 -0.15 14.70 -2.59
N GLU A 96 0.91 15.39 -2.17
CA GLU A 96 1.11 16.83 -2.26
C GLU A 96 2.51 17.09 -2.80
N GLU A 97 2.59 17.85 -3.90
CA GLU A 97 3.86 18.40 -4.39
C GLU A 97 4.27 19.57 -3.50
N GLN A 98 5.47 19.48 -2.94
CA GLN A 98 6.04 20.48 -2.06
C GLN A 98 7.30 21.07 -2.67
N THR A 99 7.46 22.36 -2.48
CA THR A 99 8.61 23.12 -2.99
C THR A 99 9.28 23.88 -1.86
N ARG A 100 10.58 24.13 -1.98
CA ARG A 100 11.27 25.13 -1.14
C ARG A 100 12.32 25.86 -1.96
N SER A 101 12.64 27.07 -1.54
CA SER A 101 13.81 27.77 -2.04
C SER A 101 15.08 27.23 -1.39
N ALA A 102 16.15 27.20 -2.15
CA ALA A 102 17.51 26.91 -1.73
C ALA A 102 18.46 27.84 -2.48
N GLN A 103 19.69 27.96 -2.02
CA GLN A 103 20.71 28.80 -2.64
C GLN A 103 21.99 28.00 -2.83
N CYS A 104 22.64 28.19 -3.97
CA CYS A 104 23.96 27.63 -4.17
C CYS A 104 25.02 28.45 -3.42
N GLN A 105 25.58 27.89 -2.35
CA GLN A 105 26.65 28.51 -1.58
C GLN A 105 27.87 27.59 -1.54
N ASP A 106 29.00 28.12 -2.01
CA ASP A 106 30.31 27.45 -1.99
C ASP A 106 30.32 25.99 -2.47
N GLY A 107 29.60 25.74 -3.56
CA GLY A 107 29.52 24.40 -4.18
C GLY A 107 28.48 23.47 -3.58
N SER A 108 27.73 23.92 -2.57
CA SER A 108 26.64 23.17 -1.94
C SER A 108 25.29 23.88 -2.06
N ILE A 109 24.22 23.12 -2.26
CA ILE A 109 22.85 23.63 -2.18
C ILE A 109 22.48 23.78 -0.71
N VAL A 110 22.22 25.00 -0.27
CA VAL A 110 21.83 25.36 1.10
C VAL A 110 20.35 25.75 1.10
N PRO A 111 19.46 25.07 1.82
CA PRO A 111 18.04 25.39 1.82
C PRO A 111 17.76 26.76 2.46
N VAL A 112 16.88 27.54 1.82
CA VAL A 112 16.45 28.88 2.23
C VAL A 112 14.94 28.83 2.46
N GLY A 113 14.55 28.34 3.63
CA GLY A 113 13.14 28.29 4.07
C GLY A 113 12.62 26.87 4.32
N ALA A 114 11.36 26.82 4.74
CA ALA A 114 10.64 25.58 4.94
C ALA A 114 10.07 25.04 3.63
N TRP A 115 9.81 23.74 3.57
CA TRP A 115 8.99 23.15 2.52
C TRP A 115 7.57 23.74 2.56
N SER A 116 6.99 24.00 1.38
CA SER A 116 5.57 24.27 1.24
C SER A 116 4.75 23.05 1.62
N GLY A 117 3.45 23.25 1.85
CA GLY A 117 2.54 22.14 2.15
C GLY A 117 2.57 21.68 3.61
N SER A 118 1.85 20.61 3.88
CA SER A 118 1.63 20.07 5.24
C SER A 118 1.86 18.56 5.34
N TYR A 119 2.01 17.89 4.20
CA TYR A 119 2.15 16.44 4.16
C TYR A 119 3.55 16.03 4.64
N ALA A 120 3.60 14.99 5.46
CA ALA A 120 4.79 14.63 6.23
C ALA A 120 5.38 13.26 5.88
N SER A 121 4.63 12.40 5.18
CA SER A 121 5.09 11.04 4.87
C SER A 121 5.83 11.03 3.53
N SER A 122 7.07 10.55 3.47
CA SER A 122 7.84 10.46 2.22
C SER A 122 7.47 9.24 1.38
N GLU A 123 6.78 8.27 1.98
CA GLU A 123 6.35 7.02 1.37
C GLU A 123 4.86 6.83 1.65
N CYS A 124 4.16 6.14 0.75
CA CYS A 124 2.80 5.72 0.99
C CYS A 124 2.50 4.36 0.34
N VAL A 125 1.83 3.50 1.10
CA VAL A 125 1.28 2.23 0.61
C VAL A 125 -0.23 2.27 0.82
N GLY A 126 -0.98 2.28 -0.28
CA GLY A 126 -2.43 2.31 -0.25
C GLY A 126 -3.02 1.07 0.41
N GLY A 127 -4.16 1.24 1.08
CA GLY A 127 -4.93 0.12 1.61
C GLY A 127 -5.90 -0.48 0.58
N CYS A 128 -6.69 -1.44 1.03
CA CYS A 128 -7.59 -2.27 0.23
C CYS A 128 -9.05 -1.94 0.57
N GLY A 129 -9.47 -0.71 0.27
CA GLY A 129 -10.80 -0.19 0.60
C GLY A 129 -10.93 0.18 2.08
N GLU A 130 -11.53 -0.69 2.89
CA GLU A 130 -11.69 -0.44 4.34
C GLU A 130 -10.51 -0.95 5.18
N ALA A 131 -9.60 -1.74 4.59
CA ALA A 131 -8.46 -2.33 5.28
C ALA A 131 -7.16 -1.57 4.99
N LYS A 132 -6.36 -1.26 6.02
CA LYS A 132 -5.00 -0.73 5.84
C LYS A 132 -4.06 -1.79 5.28
N TYR A 133 -2.96 -1.35 4.66
CA TYR A 133 -1.86 -2.25 4.32
C TYR A 133 -1.42 -3.08 5.54
N GLY A 134 -1.24 -4.39 5.34
CA GLY A 134 -0.91 -5.35 6.38
C GLY A 134 -2.07 -5.75 7.29
N GLN A 135 -3.27 -5.19 7.12
CA GLN A 135 -4.45 -5.58 7.87
C GLN A 135 -5.10 -6.82 7.24
N LEU A 136 -5.59 -7.72 8.10
CA LEU A 136 -6.38 -8.89 7.68
C LEU A 136 -7.84 -8.50 7.44
N HIS A 137 -8.42 -9.06 6.39
CA HIS A 137 -9.85 -9.08 6.16
C HIS A 137 -10.36 -10.50 6.43
N ILE A 138 -11.33 -10.61 7.34
CA ILE A 138 -11.87 -11.89 7.84
C ILE A 138 -13.31 -12.01 7.39
N GLU A 139 -13.66 -13.18 6.85
CA GLU A 139 -15.02 -13.54 6.50
C GLU A 139 -15.44 -14.77 7.31
N THR A 140 -16.71 -14.79 7.74
CA THR A 140 -17.28 -15.90 8.49
C THR A 140 -18.54 -16.41 7.79
N ARG A 141 -18.74 -17.73 7.86
CA ARG A 141 -19.98 -18.38 7.40
C ARG A 141 -20.41 -19.44 8.40
N LEU A 142 -21.71 -19.70 8.49
CA LEU A 142 -22.27 -20.81 9.26
C LEU A 142 -22.55 -21.94 8.29
N ARG A 143 -22.08 -23.15 8.61
CA ARG A 143 -22.28 -24.34 7.77
C ARG A 143 -22.89 -25.45 8.59
N TYR A 144 -23.68 -26.28 7.95
CA TYR A 144 -24.40 -27.38 8.59
C TYR A 144 -23.86 -28.72 8.10
N MET A 145 -23.92 -29.72 8.98
CA MET A 145 -23.50 -31.09 8.70
C MET A 145 -24.44 -31.77 7.70
N GLU A 146 -25.74 -31.50 7.81
CA GLU A 146 -26.79 -32.10 6.99
C GLU A 146 -27.79 -31.02 6.56
N GLU A 147 -28.34 -31.12 5.35
CA GLU A 147 -29.42 -30.24 4.87
C GLU A 147 -30.75 -30.56 5.56
N LEU A 148 -30.99 -31.84 5.85
CA LEU A 148 -32.23 -32.38 6.42
C LEU A 148 -31.89 -33.23 7.65
N ALA A 149 -31.67 -32.57 8.77
CA ALA A 149 -31.33 -33.27 10.01
C ALA A 149 -32.54 -34.04 10.55
N SER A 150 -32.31 -35.26 11.05
CA SER A 150 -33.33 -36.03 11.78
C SER A 150 -33.72 -35.39 13.11
N SER A 151 -32.80 -34.63 13.70
CA SER A 151 -32.93 -33.92 14.97
C SER A 151 -32.59 -32.44 14.80
N GLU A 152 -32.11 -31.79 15.86
CA GLU A 152 -31.53 -30.44 15.79
C GLU A 152 -30.37 -30.39 14.78
N CYS A 153 -30.26 -29.25 14.10
CA CYS A 153 -29.21 -28.99 13.13
C CYS A 153 -27.85 -28.84 13.82
N VAL A 154 -26.88 -29.66 13.44
CA VAL A 154 -25.49 -29.51 13.86
C VAL A 154 -24.77 -28.57 12.89
N SER A 155 -24.14 -27.53 13.43
CA SER A 155 -23.48 -26.49 12.64
C SER A 155 -22.08 -26.17 13.15
N GLU A 156 -21.25 -25.62 12.26
CA GLU A 156 -19.97 -25.03 12.61
C GLU A 156 -19.83 -23.63 12.00
N VAL A 157 -19.09 -22.77 12.68
CA VAL A 157 -18.68 -21.47 12.15
C VAL A 157 -17.35 -21.66 11.43
N GLN A 158 -17.34 -21.42 10.13
CA GLN A 158 -16.13 -21.41 9.33
C GLN A 158 -15.65 -19.97 9.15
N THR A 159 -14.32 -19.78 9.17
CA THR A 159 -13.67 -18.50 8.93
C THR A 159 -12.64 -18.62 7.83
N ARG A 160 -12.47 -17.57 7.03
CA ARG A 160 -11.32 -17.43 6.14
C ARG A 160 -10.78 -16.01 6.22
N GLN A 161 -9.53 -15.84 5.83
CA GLN A 161 -8.86 -14.55 5.88
C GLN A 161 -8.04 -14.28 4.62
N ARG A 162 -7.81 -13.01 4.33
CA ARG A 162 -6.85 -12.54 3.34
C ARG A 162 -6.15 -11.29 3.83
N LEU A 163 -4.92 -11.08 3.39
CA LEU A 163 -4.12 -9.91 3.75
C LEU A 163 -4.35 -8.78 2.75
N CYS A 164 -4.49 -7.54 3.24
CA CYS A 164 -4.30 -6.37 2.39
C CYS A 164 -2.81 -6.19 2.11
N GLY A 165 -2.39 -6.54 0.90
CA GLY A 165 -1.00 -6.61 0.50
C GLY A 165 -0.52 -5.36 -0.24
N GLU A 166 0.60 -5.52 -0.93
CA GLU A 166 1.20 -4.45 -1.73
C GLU A 166 0.25 -4.00 -2.85
N ALA A 167 0.46 -2.77 -3.34
CA ALA A 167 -0.35 -2.14 -4.39
C ALA A 167 -1.84 -1.89 -4.04
N GLY A 168 -2.22 -1.92 -2.75
CA GLY A 168 -3.60 -1.66 -2.32
C GLY A 168 -4.60 -2.72 -2.77
N ALA A 169 -4.12 -3.95 -3.01
CA ALA A 169 -4.94 -5.08 -3.40
C ALA A 169 -5.00 -6.14 -2.29
N PHE A 170 -6.18 -6.74 -2.12
CA PHE A 170 -6.28 -7.93 -1.29
C PHE A 170 -5.58 -9.10 -1.98
N GLY A 171 -4.79 -9.86 -1.21
CA GLY A 171 -4.31 -11.16 -1.66
C GLY A 171 -5.43 -12.19 -1.82
N GLU A 172 -5.04 -13.40 -2.22
CA GLU A 172 -5.96 -14.53 -2.30
C GLU A 172 -6.55 -14.87 -0.92
N TRP A 173 -7.78 -15.36 -0.94
CA TRP A 173 -8.40 -15.94 0.25
C TRP A 173 -7.66 -17.20 0.68
N LEU A 174 -7.36 -17.32 1.97
CA LEU A 174 -7.05 -18.62 2.56
C LEU A 174 -8.28 -19.53 2.47
N ALA A 175 -8.04 -20.84 2.51
CA ALA A 175 -9.11 -21.83 2.60
C ALA A 175 -9.98 -21.58 3.84
N TRP A 176 -11.25 -21.96 3.77
CA TRP A 176 -12.12 -21.94 4.94
C TRP A 176 -11.57 -22.87 6.03
N SER A 177 -11.64 -22.44 7.29
CA SER A 177 -11.41 -23.32 8.43
C SER A 177 -12.39 -24.50 8.36
N GLY A 178 -11.91 -25.72 8.65
CA GLY A 178 -12.74 -26.93 8.65
C GLY A 178 -12.91 -27.61 7.28
N GLU A 179 -12.69 -26.92 6.15
CA GLU A 179 -13.01 -27.45 4.80
C GLU A 179 -12.06 -28.57 4.33
N ASN A 180 -10.86 -28.72 4.91
CA ASN A 180 -9.87 -29.71 4.46
C ASN A 180 -9.32 -30.63 5.57
N GLY A 181 -9.96 -30.71 6.74
CA GLY A 181 -9.43 -31.51 7.87
C GLY A 181 -8.07 -31.04 8.40
N TYR A 182 -7.51 -29.94 7.87
CA TYR A 182 -6.35 -29.27 8.45
C TYR A 182 -6.83 -28.43 9.62
N THR A 183 -6.56 -28.91 10.82
CA THR A 183 -6.61 -28.11 12.04
C THR A 183 -5.61 -26.97 11.86
N TYR A 184 -6.10 -25.76 11.58
CA TYR A 184 -5.28 -24.56 11.72
C TYR A 184 -4.97 -24.46 13.20
N GLU A 185 -3.73 -24.77 13.59
CA GLU A 185 -3.27 -24.55 14.96
C GLU A 185 -3.31 -23.04 15.20
N HIS A 186 -4.41 -22.56 15.75
CA HIS A 186 -4.50 -21.21 16.27
C HIS A 186 -3.48 -21.11 17.40
N PRO A 187 -2.49 -20.18 17.37
CA PRO A 187 -1.43 -20.12 18.38
C PRO A 187 -1.91 -19.83 19.82
N LEU A 188 -3.21 -19.65 20.02
CA LEU A 188 -3.81 -19.21 21.28
C LEU A 188 -4.85 -20.18 21.87
N ASP A 189 -5.12 -21.34 21.27
CA ASP A 189 -5.96 -22.35 21.96
C ASP A 189 -5.65 -23.80 21.51
N PRO A 190 -4.93 -24.58 22.34
CA PRO A 190 -4.60 -25.98 22.04
C PRO A 190 -5.68 -26.90 22.61
N GLN A 191 -6.78 -27.10 21.88
CA GLN A 191 -7.64 -28.25 22.12
C GLN A 191 -7.68 -29.20 20.91
N PRO A 192 -7.22 -30.45 21.07
CA PRO A 192 -7.20 -31.44 20.00
C PRO A 192 -8.60 -32.06 19.86
N TRP A 193 -9.38 -31.55 18.92
CA TRP A 193 -10.52 -32.30 18.40
C TRP A 193 -9.97 -33.40 17.48
N GLY A 194 -10.35 -34.65 17.73
CA GLY A 194 -9.91 -35.81 16.96
C GLY A 194 -10.28 -35.73 15.46
N PRO A 195 -9.88 -36.73 14.65
CA PRO A 195 -10.12 -36.71 13.21
C PRO A 195 -11.63 -36.63 12.93
N TYR A 196 -12.10 -35.46 12.53
CA TYR A 196 -13.48 -35.17 12.20
C TYR A 196 -13.68 -35.46 10.71
N ASP A 197 -14.52 -36.44 10.37
CA ASP A 197 -14.82 -36.87 8.99
C ASP A 197 -16.07 -36.20 8.40
N GLY A 198 -16.87 -35.50 9.22
CA GLY A 198 -18.05 -34.77 8.80
C GLY A 198 -17.69 -33.43 8.15
N SER A 199 -17.80 -33.32 6.83
CA SER A 199 -17.66 -32.05 6.12
C SER A 199 -18.94 -31.21 6.28
N TYR A 200 -18.87 -30.05 6.93
CA TYR A 200 -20.01 -29.12 7.01
C TYR A 200 -20.19 -28.39 5.67
N THR A 201 -21.02 -28.96 4.80
CA THR A 201 -21.14 -28.54 3.40
C THR A 201 -22.45 -27.87 3.02
N PHE A 202 -23.35 -27.65 3.97
CA PHE A 202 -24.68 -27.08 3.69
C PHE A 202 -24.80 -25.64 4.22
N ASP A 203 -25.40 -24.75 3.44
CA ASP A 203 -25.67 -23.34 3.82
C ASP A 203 -26.90 -23.18 4.71
N ALA A 204 -27.77 -24.20 4.70
CA ALA A 204 -28.97 -24.24 5.51
C ALA A 204 -29.18 -25.67 6.02
N CYS A 205 -29.93 -25.77 7.13
CA CYS A 205 -30.43 -27.04 7.63
C CYS A 205 -31.88 -26.87 8.04
N THR A 206 -32.68 -27.89 7.71
CA THR A 206 -34.06 -28.00 8.19
C THR A 206 -34.12 -29.13 9.20
N PRO A 207 -34.48 -28.87 10.46
CA PRO A 207 -34.64 -29.94 11.45
C PRO A 207 -35.88 -30.79 11.13
N GLY A 208 -35.90 -32.02 11.64
CA GLY A 208 -37.05 -32.92 11.56
C GLY A 208 -38.26 -32.40 12.34
N CYS A 209 -39.40 -33.06 12.17
CA CYS A 209 -40.67 -32.69 12.78
C CYS A 209 -40.82 -33.31 14.17
N GLY A 210 -39.93 -32.94 15.10
CA GLY A 210 -39.87 -33.52 16.44
C GLY A 210 -39.40 -34.97 16.41
N SER A 211 -40.32 -35.93 16.56
CA SER A 211 -40.00 -37.37 16.57
C SER A 211 -40.04 -38.04 15.18
N VAL A 212 -40.30 -37.28 14.12
CA VAL A 212 -40.40 -37.78 12.74
C VAL A 212 -39.31 -37.15 11.90
N SER A 213 -38.36 -37.95 11.43
CA SER A 213 -37.29 -37.50 10.53
C SER A 213 -37.85 -37.14 9.15
N HIS A 214 -37.12 -36.33 8.37
CA HIS A 214 -37.55 -36.04 6.99
C HIS A 214 -37.72 -37.31 6.15
N GLY A 215 -38.82 -37.39 5.42
CA GLY A 215 -39.18 -38.57 4.62
C GLY A 215 -39.59 -39.79 5.44
N GLN A 216 -39.53 -39.73 6.77
CA GLN A 216 -40.05 -40.78 7.63
C GLN A 216 -41.57 -40.67 7.68
N GLN A 217 -42.23 -41.80 7.49
CA GLN A 217 -43.66 -41.97 7.75
C GLN A 217 -43.82 -42.78 9.04
N VAL A 218 -44.57 -42.26 10.00
CA VAL A 218 -44.89 -42.94 11.27
C VAL A 218 -46.40 -43.09 11.37
N SER A 219 -46.87 -44.26 11.76
CA SER A 219 -48.29 -44.52 12.01
C SER A 219 -48.56 -44.67 13.50
N ASP A 220 -49.57 -43.95 14.02
CA ASP A 220 -50.12 -44.16 15.35
C ASP A 220 -51.55 -44.72 15.24
N GLU A 221 -51.96 -45.59 16.16
CA GLU A 221 -53.35 -46.08 16.24
C GLU A 221 -54.06 -45.47 17.46
N ARG A 222 -55.37 -45.21 17.30
CA ARG A 222 -56.27 -44.95 18.44
C ARG A 222 -57.54 -45.77 18.29
N ILE A 223 -58.10 -46.19 19.42
CA ILE A 223 -59.40 -46.85 19.47
C ILE A 223 -60.42 -45.81 19.93
N LEU A 224 -61.45 -45.58 19.12
CA LEU A 224 -62.62 -44.80 19.49
C LEU A 224 -63.79 -45.74 19.75
N TYR A 225 -64.65 -45.36 20.69
CA TYR A 225 -65.89 -46.08 20.97
C TYR A 225 -67.05 -45.23 20.44
N GLN A 226 -67.86 -45.78 19.53
CA GLN A 226 -69.08 -45.11 19.07
C GLN A 226 -70.11 -45.07 20.21
N ALA A 227 -70.94 -44.01 20.23
CA ALA A 227 -71.91 -43.77 21.30
C ALA A 227 -72.82 -44.99 21.52
N GLU A 228 -73.19 -45.23 22.78
CA GLU A 228 -73.90 -46.42 23.26
C GLU A 228 -75.05 -46.82 22.33
N LEU A 229 -74.93 -48.01 21.73
CA LEU A 229 -76.05 -48.66 21.08
C LEU A 229 -77.06 -49.11 22.14
N PRO A 230 -78.38 -49.10 21.84
CA PRO A 230 -79.44 -49.44 22.81
C PRO A 230 -79.31 -50.81 23.48
N ASP A 231 -78.52 -51.73 22.92
CA ASP A 231 -78.34 -53.11 23.39
C ASP A 231 -77.00 -53.36 24.12
N GLY A 232 -76.20 -52.32 24.39
CA GLY A 232 -75.14 -52.37 25.41
C GLY A 232 -73.74 -52.86 24.98
N GLU A 233 -73.46 -53.08 23.70
CA GLU A 233 -72.09 -53.34 23.22
C GLU A 233 -71.49 -52.08 22.56
N CYS A 234 -70.31 -51.67 23.04
CA CYS A 234 -69.53 -50.61 22.40
C CYS A 234 -68.89 -51.15 21.12
N VAL A 235 -69.16 -50.52 19.98
CA VAL A 235 -68.44 -50.82 18.74
C VAL A 235 -67.11 -50.08 18.77
N GLU A 236 -66.02 -50.85 18.70
CA GLU A 236 -64.66 -50.33 18.55
C GLU A 236 -64.41 -49.88 17.11
N GLU A 237 -63.94 -48.64 16.95
CA GLU A 237 -63.45 -48.09 15.69
C GLU A 237 -61.95 -47.82 15.84
N ILE A 238 -61.13 -48.61 15.14
CA ILE A 238 -59.68 -48.39 15.10
C ILE A 238 -59.42 -47.31 14.06
N GLN A 239 -58.83 -46.20 14.47
CA GLN A 239 -58.37 -45.16 13.55
C GLN A 239 -56.85 -45.15 13.51
N THR A 240 -56.30 -45.12 12.29
CA THR A 240 -54.85 -45.02 12.05
C THR A 240 -54.50 -43.59 11.62
N ARG A 241 -53.57 -42.95 12.33
CA ARG A 241 -52.96 -41.67 11.95
C ARG A 241 -51.63 -41.92 11.25
N SER A 242 -51.50 -41.47 10.01
CA SER A 242 -50.22 -41.36 9.32
C SER A 242 -49.62 -39.97 9.55
N LYS A 243 -48.34 -39.91 9.93
CA LYS A 243 -47.52 -38.71 10.05
C LYS A 243 -46.38 -38.77 9.03
N THR A 244 -46.20 -37.73 8.23
CA THR A 244 -45.06 -37.60 7.31
C THR A 244 -44.39 -36.26 7.54
N CYS A 245 -43.06 -36.24 7.70
CA CYS A 245 -42.31 -34.99 7.78
C CYS A 245 -41.68 -34.67 6.42
N THR A 246 -42.07 -33.55 5.81
CA THR A 246 -41.49 -33.07 4.55
C THR A 246 -40.91 -31.68 4.76
N ALA A 247 -39.59 -31.56 4.73
CA ALA A 247 -38.88 -30.27 4.90
C ALA A 247 -39.35 -29.51 6.17
N GLY A 248 -39.49 -30.22 7.29
CA GLY A 248 -39.81 -29.63 8.59
C GLY A 248 -41.31 -29.36 8.78
N VAL A 249 -42.13 -29.70 7.78
CA VAL A 249 -43.59 -29.64 7.85
C VAL A 249 -44.13 -31.04 8.17
N LEU A 250 -44.89 -31.15 9.27
CA LEU A 250 -45.55 -32.38 9.66
C LEU A 250 -46.95 -32.46 9.04
N ASP A 251 -47.14 -33.39 8.12
CA ASP A 251 -48.46 -33.72 7.58
C ASP A 251 -49.07 -34.88 8.38
N GLU A 252 -50.26 -34.66 8.95
CA GLU A 252 -51.01 -35.69 9.68
C GLU A 252 -52.32 -36.02 8.96
N THR A 253 -52.61 -37.31 8.74
CA THR A 253 -53.89 -37.76 8.16
C THR A 253 -54.45 -38.93 8.96
N TRP A 254 -55.73 -38.85 9.34
CA TRP A 254 -56.46 -39.93 9.99
C TRP A 254 -57.25 -40.74 8.96
N THR A 255 -57.21 -42.06 9.10
CA THR A 255 -57.99 -43.03 8.32
C THR A 255 -58.74 -43.95 9.27
N VAL A 256 -59.95 -44.34 8.86
CA VAL A 256 -60.83 -45.29 9.55
C VAL A 256 -60.77 -46.62 8.82
#